data_AF-A0A2P8Q0X4-F1
#
_entry.id   AF-A0A2P8Q0X4-F1
#
_cell.length_a   1.000
_cell.length_b   1.000
_cell.length_c   1.000
_cell.angle_alpha   90.00
_cell.angle_beta   90.00
_cell.angle_gamma   90.00
#
_symmetry.space_group_name_H-M   'P 1'
#
loop_
_entity.id
_entity.type
_entity.pdbx_description
1 polymer ?
#
loop_
_entity_poly.entity_id
_entity_poly.type
_entity_poly.pdbx_seq_one_letter_code
_entity_poly.pdbx_strand_id
1 'polypeptide(L)'
;MRRKLKAAGAAVSLAMSLVLLPSAASAASGNDVSIQACGYYETQTDAYYNHCVNNPPPGVGARLQVDYDWTPFDGYECVRPGETHLGSTSDIDNAWYLSTCRFA
;
A
#
# COMPACT_ATOMS: atom_id res chain seq x y z
N MET A 1 10.32 -34.06 -38.48
CA MET A 1 10.53 -33.13 -39.62
C MET A 1 10.25 -31.70 -39.17
N ARG A 2 11.27 -30.85 -39.11
CA ARG A 2 11.18 -29.42 -38.76
C ARG A 2 10.85 -28.64 -40.05
N ARG A 3 9.72 -27.92 -40.10
CA ARG A 3 9.43 -27.02 -41.23
C ARG A 3 9.85 -25.60 -40.88
N LYS A 4 10.66 -25.06 -41.78
CA LYS A 4 11.43 -23.82 -41.68
C LYS A 4 10.53 -22.59 -41.88
N LEU A 5 10.87 -21.50 -41.16
CA LEU A 5 10.32 -20.15 -41.33
C LEU A 5 10.47 -19.64 -42.77
N LYS A 6 9.49 -18.87 -43.24
CA LYS A 6 9.70 -17.84 -44.26
C LYS A 6 9.08 -16.53 -43.79
N ALA A 7 9.93 -15.51 -43.66
CA ALA A 7 9.59 -14.13 -43.40
C ALA A 7 9.31 -13.38 -44.73
N ALA A 8 8.35 -12.47 -44.71
CA ALA A 8 8.18 -11.32 -45.58
C ALA A 8 7.13 -10.44 -44.86
N GLY A 9 7.34 -9.17 -44.49
CA GLY A 9 8.14 -8.13 -45.12
C GLY A 9 7.17 -7.08 -45.67
N ALA A 10 6.74 -6.13 -44.85
CA ALA A 10 6.18 -4.85 -45.30
C ALA A 10 6.27 -3.83 -44.14
N ALA A 11 7.32 -3.02 -44.19
CA ALA A 11 7.48 -1.84 -43.35
C ALA A 11 6.55 -0.74 -43.88
N VAL A 12 5.66 -0.23 -43.04
CA VAL A 12 4.96 1.04 -43.28
C VAL A 12 5.41 1.99 -42.18
N SER A 13 6.32 2.89 -42.55
CA SER A 13 6.74 4.01 -41.72
C SER A 13 5.76 5.15 -41.92
N LEU A 14 4.97 5.50 -40.91
CA LEU A 14 4.30 6.79 -40.84
C LEU A 14 4.98 7.63 -39.77
N ALA A 15 5.75 8.60 -40.24
CA ALA A 15 6.30 9.70 -39.46
C ALA A 15 5.31 10.88 -39.49
N MET A 16 4.95 11.44 -38.33
CA MET A 16 4.40 12.81 -38.09
C MET A 16 3.72 12.78 -36.70
N SER A 17 3.93 13.66 -35.73
CA SER A 17 4.69 14.90 -35.61
C SER A 17 4.90 15.14 -34.10
N LEU A 18 6.11 15.52 -33.68
CA LEU A 18 6.34 15.97 -32.30
C LEU A 18 5.74 17.37 -32.13
N VAL A 19 4.65 17.48 -31.35
CA VAL A 19 4.16 18.76 -30.84
C VAL A 19 4.84 18.99 -29.48
N LEU A 20 5.86 19.84 -29.46
CA LEU A 20 6.47 20.36 -28.23
C LEU A 20 5.63 21.54 -27.74
N LEU A 21 4.82 21.32 -26.71
CA LEU A 21 4.17 22.38 -25.94
C LEU A 21 4.97 22.63 -24.65
N PRO A 22 5.49 23.85 -24.41
CA PRO A 22 6.00 24.23 -23.11
C PRO A 22 4.84 24.73 -22.26
N SER A 23 4.40 23.92 -21.28
CA SER A 23 3.58 24.43 -20.17
C SER A 23 4.43 24.43 -18.91
N ALA A 24 4.93 25.62 -18.57
CA ALA A 24 5.57 25.89 -17.30
C ALA A 24 4.51 25.93 -16.18
N ALA A 25 4.84 25.19 -15.12
CA ALA A 25 4.50 25.41 -13.71
C ALA A 25 3.03 25.63 -13.30
N SER A 26 2.56 24.76 -12.42
CA SER A 26 2.26 25.17 -11.04
C SER A 26 2.33 23.97 -10.12
N ALA A 27 3.14 24.08 -9.06
CA ALA A 27 3.16 23.13 -7.98
C ALA A 27 1.79 23.12 -7.30
N ALA A 28 1.07 22.00 -7.42
CA ALA A 28 0.11 21.64 -6.40
C ALA A 28 0.90 20.86 -5.34
N SER A 29 1.45 21.57 -4.35
CA SER A 29 1.59 20.98 -3.02
C SER A 29 0.19 20.91 -2.45
N GLY A 30 -0.64 20.04 -3.02
CA GLY A 30 -1.87 19.63 -2.38
C GLY A 30 -1.43 18.88 -1.13
N ASN A 31 -1.83 19.36 0.04
CA ASN A 31 -2.03 18.44 1.13
C ASN A 31 -3.17 17.53 0.66
N ASP A 32 -2.83 16.51 -0.14
CA ASP A 32 -3.72 15.39 -0.38
C ASP A 32 -3.97 14.83 0.99
N VAL A 33 -5.14 15.18 1.55
CA VAL A 33 -5.71 14.43 2.66
C VAL A 33 -6.07 13.10 2.04
N SER A 34 -5.06 12.22 1.93
CA SER A 34 -5.27 10.82 1.65
C SER A 34 -6.26 10.35 2.70
N ILE A 35 -7.49 10.04 2.28
CA ILE A 35 -8.39 9.27 3.11
C ILE A 35 -7.74 7.90 3.18
N GLN A 36 -6.83 7.74 4.14
CA GLN A 36 -6.17 6.47 4.38
C GLN A 36 -7.27 5.47 4.68
N ALA A 37 -7.40 4.45 3.82
CA ALA A 37 -8.32 3.37 4.08
C ALA A 37 -8.00 2.79 5.46
N CYS A 38 -9.03 2.36 6.19
CA CYS A 38 -8.79 1.73 7.45
C CYS A 38 -8.32 0.29 7.26
N GLY A 39 -7.57 -0.24 8.22
CA GLY A 39 -6.94 -1.55 8.17
C GLY A 39 -5.45 -1.48 7.88
N TYR A 40 -4.89 -2.64 7.56
CA TYR A 40 -3.49 -2.79 7.16
C TYR A 40 -3.23 -2.12 5.82
N TYR A 41 -2.08 -1.44 5.72
CA TYR A 41 -1.55 -0.98 4.45
C TYR A 41 -0.03 -0.83 4.56
N GLU A 42 0.60 -0.74 3.40
CA GLU A 42 2.03 -0.59 3.28
C GLU A 42 2.37 0.69 2.51
N THR A 43 3.52 1.25 2.85
CA THR A 43 4.26 2.16 1.99
C THR A 43 5.37 1.38 1.30
N GLN A 44 6.35 2.07 0.69
CA GLN A 44 7.48 1.38 0.07
C GLN A 44 8.33 0.59 1.07
N THR A 45 8.45 1.07 2.31
CA THR A 45 9.38 0.54 3.32
C THR A 45 8.73 0.11 4.63
N ASP A 46 7.53 0.62 4.90
CA ASP A 46 6.90 0.52 6.21
C ASP A 46 5.48 -0.01 6.10
N ALA A 47 5.13 -0.87 7.06
CA ALA A 47 3.83 -1.47 7.25
C ALA A 47 3.10 -0.78 8.41
N TYR A 48 1.81 -0.52 8.21
CA TYR A 48 0.98 0.26 9.12
C TYR A 48 -0.39 -0.38 9.30
N TYR A 49 -1.07 0.01 10.38
CA TYR A 49 -2.49 -0.23 10.59
C TYR A 49 -3.21 1.06 10.94
N ASN A 50 -4.21 1.42 10.15
CA ASN A 50 -5.08 2.57 10.42
C ASN A 50 -6.39 2.12 11.07
N HIS A 51 -6.68 2.58 12.29
CA HIS A 51 -7.85 2.17 13.04
C HIS A 51 -9.16 2.60 12.36
N CYS A 52 -10.05 1.64 12.06
CA CYS A 52 -11.34 1.88 11.38
C CYS A 52 -12.38 2.69 12.15
N VAL A 53 -12.13 2.99 13.42
CA VAL A 53 -13.10 3.70 14.26
C VAL A 53 -12.42 4.98 14.69
N ASN A 54 -12.90 6.10 14.16
CA ASN A 54 -12.23 7.39 14.35
C ASN A 54 -12.31 7.88 15.80
N ASN A 55 -13.40 7.58 16.51
CA ASN A 55 -13.65 8.03 17.88
C ASN A 55 -14.22 6.89 18.74
N PRO A 56 -13.43 5.86 19.08
CA PRO A 56 -13.89 4.81 19.97
C PRO A 56 -13.91 5.31 21.42
N PRO A 57 -14.63 4.62 22.34
CA PRO A 57 -14.63 4.99 23.75
C PRO A 57 -13.21 5.05 24.34
N PRO A 58 -12.98 5.87 25.39
CA PRO A 58 -11.68 5.94 26.04
C PRO A 58 -11.14 4.56 26.44
N GLY A 59 -9.86 4.35 26.15
CA GLY A 59 -9.18 3.09 26.44
C GLY A 59 -9.57 1.93 25.54
N VAL A 60 -10.34 2.14 24.46
CA VAL A 60 -10.62 1.10 23.46
C VAL A 60 -9.64 1.20 22.30
N GLY A 61 -9.07 0.05 21.90
CA GLY A 61 -8.20 -0.08 20.73
C GLY A 61 -8.62 -1.23 19.82
N ALA A 62 -7.82 -1.47 18.78
CA ALA A 62 -7.96 -2.60 17.86
C ALA A 62 -6.99 -3.71 18.24
N ARG A 63 -7.51 -4.92 18.47
CA ARG A 63 -6.68 -6.10 18.64
C ARG A 63 -6.35 -6.68 17.27
N LEU A 64 -5.06 -6.76 16.98
CA LEU A 64 -4.53 -7.25 15.73
C LEU A 64 -3.95 -8.65 15.88
N GLN A 65 -4.01 -9.42 14.81
CA GLN A 65 -3.07 -10.50 14.51
C GLN A 65 -2.08 -9.95 13.48
N VAL A 66 -0.79 -9.99 13.77
CA VAL A 66 0.27 -9.48 12.90
C VAL A 66 1.03 -10.67 12.32
N ASP A 67 1.07 -10.77 11.00
CA ASP A 67 1.83 -11.78 10.27
C ASP A 67 3.26 -11.32 10.07
N TYR A 68 4.22 -12.11 10.54
CA TYR A 68 5.65 -11.77 10.50
C TYR A 68 6.40 -12.72 9.57
N ASP A 69 7.13 -12.18 8.59
CA ASP A 69 7.82 -12.97 7.54
C ASP A 69 8.87 -13.95 8.11
N TRP A 70 9.62 -13.51 9.13
CA TRP A 70 10.79 -14.25 9.63
C TRP A 70 10.50 -15.31 10.70
N THR A 71 9.23 -15.53 11.05
CA THR A 71 8.85 -16.45 12.13
C THR A 71 7.59 -17.22 11.77
N PRO A 72 7.47 -18.50 12.13
CA PRO A 72 6.25 -19.28 11.88
C PRO A 72 5.08 -18.90 12.82
N PHE A 73 5.19 -17.79 13.54
CA PHE A 73 4.24 -17.39 14.59
C PHE A 73 3.80 -15.95 14.41
N ASP A 74 2.49 -15.76 14.47
CA ASP A 74 1.88 -14.42 14.43
C ASP A 74 1.98 -13.71 15.79
N GLY A 75 2.05 -12.39 15.73
CA GLY A 75 1.91 -11.51 16.88
C GLY A 75 0.46 -11.17 17.19
N TYR A 76 0.23 -10.79 18.45
CA TYR A 76 -1.04 -10.19 18.85
C TYR A 76 -0.78 -8.94 19.65
N GLU A 77 -1.33 -7.82 19.19
CA GLU A 77 -1.15 -6.54 19.85
C GLU A 77 -2.44 -5.72 19.88
N CYS A 78 -2.51 -4.78 20.83
CA CYS A 78 -3.61 -3.85 20.98
C CYS A 78 -3.12 -2.46 20.55
N VAL A 79 -3.60 -1.98 19.40
CA VAL A 79 -3.17 -0.70 18.85
C VAL A 79 -4.17 0.41 19.14
N ARG A 80 -3.66 1.62 19.37
CA ARG A 80 -4.48 2.78 19.75
C ARG A 80 -5.27 3.30 18.54
N PRO A 81 -6.34 4.09 18.77
CA PRO A 81 -7.03 4.78 17.68
C PRO A 81 -6.09 5.68 16.91
N GLY A 82 -6.26 5.71 15.57
CA GLY A 82 -5.37 6.37 14.63
C GLY A 82 -4.49 5.38 13.86
N GLU A 83 -3.44 5.91 13.26
CA GLU A 83 -2.45 5.15 12.50
C GLU A 83 -1.35 4.63 13.42
N THR A 84 -1.03 3.34 13.29
CA THR A 84 0.04 2.67 14.04
C THR A 84 1.05 2.09 13.07
N HIS A 85 2.32 2.43 13.24
CA HIS A 85 3.44 1.78 12.54
C HIS A 85 3.69 0.42 13.18
N LEU A 86 3.66 -0.64 12.37
CA LEU A 86 3.82 -2.02 12.83
C LEU A 86 5.27 -2.51 12.67
N GLY A 87 5.96 -2.01 11.63
CA GLY A 87 7.30 -2.44 11.28
C GLY A 87 7.65 -2.15 9.84
N SER A 88 8.70 -2.80 9.34
CA SER A 88 9.10 -2.72 7.93
C SER A 88 8.29 -3.68 7.05
N THR A 89 8.17 -3.39 5.76
CA THR A 89 7.55 -4.32 4.78
C THR A 89 8.37 -5.59 4.55
N SER A 90 9.62 -5.64 5.02
CA SER A 90 10.40 -6.89 5.04
C SER A 90 10.19 -7.72 6.30
N ASP A 91 9.51 -7.19 7.32
CA ASP A 91 9.24 -7.92 8.57
C ASP A 91 7.77 -8.32 8.72
N ILE A 92 6.86 -7.59 8.06
CA ILE A 92 5.41 -7.72 8.20
C ILE A 92 4.79 -8.07 6.85
N ASP A 93 4.07 -9.18 6.79
CA ASP A 93 3.32 -9.60 5.59
C ASP A 93 1.89 -9.06 5.60
N ASN A 94 1.28 -8.94 6.79
CA ASN A 94 -0.09 -8.48 6.94
C ASN A 94 -0.45 -8.15 8.40
N ALA A 95 -1.60 -7.50 8.59
CA ALA A 95 -2.26 -7.44 9.90
C ALA A 95 -3.79 -7.51 9.79
N TRP A 96 -4.41 -8.36 10.61
CA TRP A 96 -5.85 -8.54 10.65
C TRP A 96 -6.46 -8.01 11.94
N TYR A 97 -7.55 -7.27 11.80
CA TYR A 97 -8.42 -6.95 12.94
C TYR A 97 -9.12 -8.22 13.44
N LEU A 98 -9.03 -8.47 14.74
CA LEU A 98 -9.73 -9.58 15.39
C LEU A 98 -10.94 -9.09 16.20
N SER A 99 -10.71 -8.11 17.06
CA SER A 99 -11.69 -7.62 18.03
C SER A 99 -11.26 -6.28 18.63
N THR A 100 -12.11 -5.71 19.47
CA THR A 100 -11.70 -4.57 20.29
C THR A 100 -10.92 -5.04 21.51
N CYS A 101 -9.96 -4.23 21.94
CA CYS A 101 -9.20 -4.44 23.18
C CYS A 101 -9.30 -3.23 24.10
N ARG A 102 -8.87 -3.41 25.35
CA ARG A 102 -8.80 -2.35 26.35
C ARG A 102 -7.36 -2.08 26.75
N PHE A 103 -6.98 -0.81 26.76
CA PHE A 103 -5.76 -0.36 27.44
C PHE A 103 -6.05 -0.31 28.93
N ALA A 104 -5.18 -0.96 29.71
CA ALA A 104 -5.21 -0.88 31.17
C ALA A 104 -4.85 0.53 31.66
#